data_AF-A0A0B1T241-F1
#
_entry.id   AF-A0A0B1T241-F1
#
_cell.length_a   1.000
_cell.length_b   1.000
_cell.length_c   1.000
_cell.angle_alpha   90.00
_cell.angle_beta   90.00
_cell.angle_gamma   90.00
#
_symmetry.space_group_name_H-M   'P 1'
#
loop_
_entity.id
_entity.type
_entity.pdbx_description
1 polymer ?
#
loop_
_entity_poly.entity_id
_entity_poly.type
_entity_poly.pdbx_seq_one_letter_code
_entity_poly.pdbx_strand_id
1 'polypeptide(L)'
;MTSSQHYEHAKSGMLATSPMMNSSGRRRDLELNTHRSDKFDQNDIVVDPMGNVLSGSPEALIARLLPTRDGVPDANYMFTLLLNLRTVMSPEELMQKIVQQSMFTQNADAVNFCREGRDRMFSHLLRLCREWATSIPHDFRNEHMRTRLNELLGLCSVDRMYKQKVTELQNTLRSQVNKLDRYEKAVKSLQKSLAENVQRPVQSDLLVGLISVCPDPKVVAQQLTHIEMERFSMVGVDEILVALANNDLAELGRNKNGPMGSISFYIDWFNRLSSFAATEVLRQLRKKHRVEVSPVIEYLIDVAKECCEIGNFNSLMAIVAGLSLPAITRLKRTWARVEKSKLEILQHQLDPSGNFLSYRATMKAAQWRAESAGSNQRIVIPFFVLLLKDLFLLFHGSVRNLPNGHLNFVVSGGKRRVSENGK
;
A
#
# COMPACT_ATOMS: atom_id res chain seq x y z
N MET A 1 -45.98 -20.25 38.08
CA MET A 1 -45.89 -18.80 38.39
C MET A 1 -44.64 -18.57 39.22
N THR A 2 -43.55 -18.14 38.59
CA THR A 2 -42.47 -17.32 39.16
C THR A 2 -41.49 -17.02 38.03
N SER A 3 -41.39 -15.74 37.69
CA SER A 3 -40.53 -15.20 36.63
C SER A 3 -39.22 -14.73 37.29
N SER A 4 -38.08 -15.14 36.74
CA SER A 4 -36.77 -14.58 37.08
C SER A 4 -36.06 -14.24 35.77
N GLN A 5 -36.03 -12.96 35.43
CA GLN A 5 -35.33 -12.43 34.27
C GLN A 5 -33.90 -12.01 34.69
N HIS A 6 -32.90 -12.74 34.21
CA HIS A 6 -31.53 -12.27 34.18
C HIS A 6 -31.30 -11.47 32.89
N TYR A 7 -30.90 -10.21 33.05
CA TYR A 7 -30.41 -9.34 31.99
C TYR A 7 -28.95 -9.70 31.65
N GLU A 8 -28.70 -10.15 30.42
CA GLU A 8 -27.34 -10.26 29.85
C GLU A 8 -27.07 -9.13 28.86
N HIS A 9 -25.90 -8.52 29.04
CA HIS A 9 -25.38 -7.37 28.31
C HIS A 9 -24.93 -7.72 26.89
N ALA A 10 -25.46 -7.00 25.90
CA ALA A 10 -25.00 -7.03 24.51
C ALA A 10 -23.64 -6.30 24.35
N LYS A 11 -22.58 -7.07 24.08
CA LYS A 11 -21.37 -6.60 23.39
C LYS A 11 -21.63 -6.70 21.87
N SER A 12 -21.91 -5.57 21.22
CA SER A 12 -21.98 -5.52 19.76
C SER A 12 -20.62 -5.08 19.21
N GLY A 13 -19.81 -6.06 18.81
CA GLY A 13 -18.73 -5.86 17.84
C GLY A 13 -19.33 -6.05 16.44
N MET A 14 -19.19 -5.06 15.57
CA MET A 14 -19.64 -5.12 14.18
C MET A 14 -18.76 -6.07 13.36
N LEU A 15 -18.97 -7.37 13.51
CA LEU A 15 -18.57 -8.42 12.58
C LEU A 15 -19.62 -9.53 12.70
N ALA A 16 -20.71 -9.39 11.96
CA ALA A 16 -21.67 -10.47 11.75
C ALA A 16 -21.91 -10.61 10.25
N THR A 17 -21.41 -11.71 9.71
CA THR A 17 -21.55 -12.16 8.33
C THR A 17 -22.95 -12.73 8.13
N SER A 18 -23.64 -12.32 7.08
CA SER A 18 -24.85 -12.99 6.58
C SER A 18 -24.53 -13.76 5.29
N PRO A 19 -25.07 -14.97 5.09
CA PRO A 19 -24.83 -15.75 3.88
C PRO A 19 -25.76 -15.27 2.77
N MET A 20 -25.22 -14.94 1.60
CA MET A 20 -26.02 -14.62 0.41
C MET A 20 -26.15 -15.83 -0.53
N MET A 21 -27.39 -15.98 -0.99
CA MET A 21 -27.93 -17.03 -1.84
C MET A 21 -27.30 -17.13 -3.22
N ASN A 22 -27.29 -18.37 -3.74
CA ASN A 22 -27.10 -18.72 -5.14
C ASN A 22 -28.01 -17.91 -6.07
N SER A 23 -27.42 -17.30 -7.11
CA SER A 23 -28.15 -16.94 -8.32
C SER A 23 -27.34 -17.33 -9.56
N SER A 24 -27.96 -18.17 -10.38
CA SER A 24 -27.47 -18.72 -11.63
C SER A 24 -27.62 -17.69 -12.76
N GLY A 25 -26.51 -17.12 -13.21
CA GLY A 25 -26.45 -16.21 -14.36
C GLY A 25 -25.61 -16.81 -15.50
N ARG A 26 -26.24 -16.99 -16.67
CA ARG A 26 -25.71 -17.59 -17.91
C ARG A 26 -24.34 -17.00 -18.33
N ARG A 27 -23.34 -17.87 -18.52
CA ARG A 27 -22.08 -17.55 -19.22
C ARG A 27 -22.39 -17.29 -20.70
N ARG A 28 -21.86 -16.17 -21.24
CA ARG A 28 -21.73 -15.97 -22.68
C ARG A 28 -20.37 -16.53 -23.07
N ASP A 29 -20.38 -17.63 -23.80
CA ASP A 29 -19.16 -18.26 -24.34
C ASP A 29 -18.59 -17.35 -25.43
N LEU A 30 -17.36 -16.86 -25.23
CA LEU A 30 -16.57 -16.28 -26.31
C LEU A 30 -16.02 -17.44 -27.12
N GLU A 31 -16.44 -17.55 -28.38
CA GLU A 31 -15.89 -18.49 -29.34
C GLU A 31 -14.41 -18.19 -29.59
N LEU A 32 -13.54 -18.99 -28.95
CA LEU A 32 -12.12 -19.08 -29.29
C LEU A 32 -11.98 -19.94 -30.54
N ASN A 33 -11.58 -19.32 -31.65
CA ASN A 33 -11.24 -20.03 -32.89
C ASN A 33 -10.06 -20.99 -32.65
N THR A 34 -10.35 -22.26 -32.44
CA THR A 34 -9.38 -23.36 -32.31
C THR A 34 -9.24 -24.08 -33.64
N HIS A 35 -8.80 -23.39 -34.69
CA HIS A 35 -8.39 -24.08 -35.91
C HIS A 35 -6.99 -24.68 -35.74
N ARG A 36 -6.98 -26.02 -35.81
CA ARG A 36 -5.87 -26.97 -35.68
C ARG A 36 -4.58 -26.51 -36.38
N SER A 37 -3.51 -26.48 -35.61
CA SER A 37 -2.14 -26.62 -36.07
C SER A 37 -1.55 -27.85 -35.36
N ASP A 38 -1.23 -28.90 -36.10
CA ASP A 38 -0.65 -30.17 -35.61
C ASP A 38 0.84 -30.02 -35.27
N LYS A 39 1.17 -29.00 -34.47
CA LYS A 39 2.40 -28.89 -33.69
C LYS A 39 1.99 -28.44 -32.30
N PHE A 40 2.32 -29.21 -31.27
CA PHE A 40 2.32 -28.74 -29.89
C PHE A 40 3.44 -27.68 -29.74
N ASP A 41 3.32 -26.55 -30.42
CA ASP A 41 3.99 -25.33 -30.00
C ASP A 41 3.18 -24.86 -28.79
N GLN A 42 3.57 -25.37 -27.63
CA GLN A 42 3.10 -24.89 -26.35
C GLN A 42 3.54 -23.43 -26.27
N ASN A 43 2.70 -22.52 -26.76
CA ASN A 43 3.00 -21.10 -26.70
C ASN A 43 3.07 -20.74 -25.23
N ASP A 44 4.30 -20.64 -24.72
CA ASP A 44 4.63 -20.28 -23.33
C ASP A 44 4.13 -18.87 -22.95
N ILE A 45 3.53 -18.15 -23.90
CA ILE A 45 2.89 -16.86 -23.67
C ILE A 45 1.64 -16.68 -24.54
N VAL A 46 0.62 -16.05 -23.95
CA VAL A 46 -0.63 -15.67 -24.59
C VAL A 46 -0.75 -14.14 -24.53
N VAL A 47 -1.00 -13.52 -25.67
CA VAL A 47 -1.16 -12.07 -25.81
C VAL A 47 -2.53 -11.71 -26.37
N ASP A 48 -3.00 -10.49 -26.12
CA ASP A 48 -4.20 -9.93 -26.73
C ASP A 48 -3.91 -9.42 -28.17
N PRO A 49 -4.95 -9.06 -28.94
CA PRO A 49 -4.76 -8.50 -30.29
C PRO A 49 -3.95 -7.20 -30.35
N MET A 50 -3.77 -6.51 -29.22
CA MET A 50 -2.96 -5.30 -29.09
C MET A 50 -1.51 -5.60 -28.65
N GLY A 51 -1.16 -6.87 -28.43
CA GLY A 51 0.16 -7.31 -28.00
C GLY A 51 0.40 -7.26 -26.48
N ASN A 52 -0.63 -6.99 -25.67
CA ASN A 52 -0.50 -7.05 -24.21
C ASN A 52 -0.51 -8.50 -23.72
N VAL A 53 0.32 -8.80 -22.74
CA VAL A 53 0.39 -10.15 -22.17
C VAL A 53 -0.88 -10.45 -21.37
N LEU A 54 -1.54 -11.55 -21.73
CA LEU A 54 -2.71 -12.08 -21.03
C LEU A 54 -2.29 -13.18 -20.05
N SER A 55 -1.41 -14.09 -20.46
CA SER A 55 -0.84 -15.10 -19.57
C SER A 55 0.50 -15.61 -20.10
N GLY A 56 1.31 -16.26 -19.26
CA GLY A 56 2.53 -16.92 -19.72
C GLY A 56 3.20 -17.76 -18.63
N SER A 57 4.09 -18.65 -19.04
CA SER A 57 4.98 -19.36 -18.11
C SER A 57 5.91 -18.36 -17.41
N PRO A 58 6.36 -18.63 -16.18
CA PRO A 58 7.31 -17.78 -15.49
C PRO A 58 8.56 -17.49 -16.35
N GLU A 59 9.07 -18.49 -17.06
CA GLU A 59 10.22 -18.40 -17.95
C GLU A 59 9.99 -17.42 -19.11
N ALA A 60 8.83 -17.51 -19.79
CA ALA A 60 8.50 -16.59 -20.88
C ALA A 60 8.28 -15.15 -20.40
N LEU A 61 7.71 -14.97 -19.20
CA LEU A 61 7.54 -13.65 -18.59
C LEU A 61 8.89 -13.03 -18.19
N ILE A 62 9.84 -13.83 -17.69
CA ILE A 62 11.21 -13.37 -17.44
C ILE A 62 11.89 -12.94 -18.74
N ALA A 63 11.73 -13.72 -19.82
CA ALA A 63 12.28 -13.36 -21.12
C ALA A 63 11.78 -11.99 -21.64
N ARG A 64 10.58 -11.55 -21.24
CA ARG A 64 10.03 -10.23 -21.58
C ARG A 64 10.54 -9.07 -20.71
N LEU A 65 11.12 -9.36 -19.55
CA LEU A 65 11.90 -8.35 -18.80
C LEU A 65 13.24 -8.08 -19.47
N LEU A 66 13.72 -9.03 -20.29
CA LEU A 66 15.01 -8.98 -20.95
C LEU A 66 14.90 -8.30 -22.33
N PRO A 67 16.04 -7.84 -22.90
CA PRO A 67 16.02 -7.09 -24.14
C PRO A 67 15.46 -7.93 -25.30
N THR A 68 14.51 -7.37 -26.05
CA THR A 68 14.08 -7.92 -27.34
C THR A 68 14.46 -6.97 -28.47
N ARG A 69 14.44 -7.44 -29.73
CA ARG A 69 14.72 -6.59 -30.91
C ARG A 69 13.65 -5.52 -31.13
N ASP A 70 12.45 -5.71 -30.56
CA ASP A 70 11.22 -5.04 -30.98
C ASP A 70 10.71 -3.97 -30.00
N GLY A 71 11.38 -3.74 -28.86
CA GLY A 71 11.05 -2.62 -27.97
C GLY A 71 11.56 -2.77 -26.54
N VAL A 72 11.67 -1.65 -25.84
CA VAL A 72 12.00 -1.60 -24.40
C VAL A 72 10.70 -1.57 -23.61
N PRO A 73 10.47 -2.48 -22.64
CA PRO A 73 9.31 -2.38 -21.77
C PRO A 73 9.31 -1.04 -21.02
N ASP A 74 8.12 -0.48 -20.77
CA ASP A 74 8.00 0.72 -19.96
C ASP A 74 8.16 0.42 -18.45
N ALA A 75 8.29 1.47 -17.64
CA ALA A 75 8.49 1.35 -16.19
C ALA A 75 7.32 0.64 -15.49
N ASN A 76 6.08 0.93 -15.90
CA ASN A 76 4.90 0.33 -15.29
C ASN A 76 4.81 -1.15 -15.61
N TYR A 77 5.10 -1.54 -16.85
CA TYR A 77 5.10 -2.92 -17.29
C TYR A 77 6.18 -3.74 -16.58
N MET A 78 7.39 -3.20 -16.44
CA MET A 78 8.46 -3.85 -15.64
C MET A 78 8.03 -4.00 -14.18
N PHE A 79 7.50 -2.96 -13.56
CA PHE A 79 6.99 -3.03 -12.19
C PHE A 79 5.91 -4.10 -12.03
N THR A 80 4.92 -4.15 -12.92
CA THR A 80 3.85 -5.15 -12.89
C THR A 80 4.42 -6.57 -13.06
N LEU A 81 5.35 -6.80 -13.99
CA LEU A 81 5.97 -8.12 -14.16
C LEU A 81 6.76 -8.55 -12.92
N LEU A 82 7.62 -7.66 -12.40
CA LEU A 82 8.38 -7.92 -11.17
C LEU A 82 7.45 -8.23 -9.99
N LEU A 83 6.31 -7.56 -9.90
CA LEU A 83 5.33 -7.79 -8.84
C LEU A 83 4.64 -9.15 -8.97
N ASN A 84 4.25 -9.54 -10.19
CA ASN A 84 3.57 -10.81 -10.44
C ASN A 84 4.49 -12.01 -10.29
N LEU A 85 5.74 -11.91 -10.76
CA LEU A 85 6.72 -12.99 -10.64
C LEU A 85 7.03 -13.33 -9.18
N ARG A 86 6.94 -12.36 -8.25
CA ARG A 86 7.05 -12.62 -6.80
C ARG A 86 6.00 -13.56 -6.24
N THR A 87 4.87 -13.70 -6.94
CA THR A 87 3.81 -14.61 -6.47
C THR A 87 4.12 -16.08 -6.74
N VAL A 88 5.14 -16.36 -7.58
CA VAL A 88 5.56 -17.72 -7.93
C VAL A 88 6.99 -18.05 -7.54
N MET A 89 7.87 -17.05 -7.42
CA MET A 89 9.27 -17.24 -7.07
C MET A 89 9.77 -16.14 -6.15
N SER A 90 10.85 -16.41 -5.42
CA SER A 90 11.48 -15.39 -4.58
C SER A 90 12.18 -14.32 -5.44
N PRO A 91 12.34 -13.09 -4.94
CA PRO A 91 13.14 -12.07 -5.62
C PRO A 91 14.56 -12.54 -5.96
N GLU A 92 15.21 -13.29 -5.07
CA GLU A 92 16.57 -13.80 -5.29
C GLU A 92 16.64 -14.79 -6.45
N GLU A 93 15.69 -15.73 -6.48
CA GLU A 93 15.56 -16.70 -7.57
C GLU A 93 15.27 -15.99 -8.89
N LEU A 94 14.39 -14.98 -8.88
CA LEU A 94 14.09 -14.17 -10.06
C LEU A 94 15.35 -13.45 -10.58
N MET A 95 16.11 -12.81 -9.69
CA MET A 95 17.37 -12.15 -10.05
C MET A 95 18.38 -13.15 -10.62
N GLN A 96 18.49 -14.34 -10.02
CA GLN A 96 19.37 -15.40 -10.51
C GLN A 96 18.99 -15.87 -11.92
N LYS A 97 17.69 -16.12 -12.18
CA LYS A 97 17.19 -16.48 -13.50
C LYS A 97 17.46 -15.37 -14.53
N ILE A 98 17.28 -14.10 -14.15
CA ILE A 98 17.60 -12.94 -14.99
C ILE A 98 19.09 -12.90 -15.33
N VAL A 99 19.98 -13.12 -14.36
CA VAL A 99 21.44 -13.18 -14.59
C VAL A 99 21.78 -14.30 -15.57
N GLN A 100 21.29 -15.52 -15.31
CA GLN A 100 21.55 -16.69 -16.16
C GLN A 100 21.08 -16.47 -17.59
N GLN A 101 19.84 -15.99 -17.77
CA GLN A 101 19.27 -15.74 -19.09
C GLN A 101 19.96 -14.60 -19.82
N SER A 102 20.44 -13.58 -19.10
CA SER A 102 21.23 -12.49 -19.68
C SER A 102 22.58 -13.01 -20.21
N MET A 103 23.26 -13.85 -19.44
CA MET A 103 24.51 -14.49 -19.87
C MET A 103 24.30 -15.41 -21.08
N PHE A 104 23.23 -16.20 -21.08
CA PHE A 104 22.89 -17.05 -22.23
C PHE A 104 22.62 -16.22 -23.49
N THR A 105 21.77 -15.18 -23.38
CA THR A 105 21.41 -14.31 -24.50
C THR A 105 22.64 -13.61 -25.07
N GLN A 106 23.55 -13.13 -24.22
CA GLN A 106 24.80 -12.53 -24.64
C GLN A 106 25.66 -13.48 -25.49
N ASN A 107 25.65 -14.78 -25.16
CA ASN A 107 26.47 -15.80 -25.82
C ASN A 107 25.76 -16.53 -26.98
N ALA A 108 24.47 -16.28 -27.20
CA ALA A 108 23.64 -17.05 -28.14
C ALA A 108 23.74 -16.60 -29.61
N ASP A 109 24.10 -15.34 -29.87
CA ASP A 109 24.15 -14.77 -31.23
C ASP A 109 25.39 -13.89 -31.41
N ALA A 110 26.09 -14.06 -32.53
CA ALA A 110 27.23 -13.24 -32.94
C ALA A 110 26.92 -11.73 -32.92
N VAL A 111 25.68 -11.33 -33.24
CA VAL A 111 25.23 -9.93 -33.21
C VAL A 111 25.29 -9.33 -31.81
N ASN A 112 25.14 -10.15 -30.76
CA ASN A 112 25.23 -9.71 -29.37
C ASN A 112 26.68 -9.46 -28.92
N PHE A 113 27.68 -9.88 -29.70
CA PHE A 113 29.08 -9.52 -29.49
C PHE A 113 29.45 -8.19 -30.17
N CYS A 114 28.67 -7.75 -31.16
CA CYS A 114 28.82 -6.42 -31.74
C CYS A 114 28.60 -5.34 -30.68
N ARG A 115 29.26 -4.19 -30.85
CA ARG A 115 29.15 -3.07 -29.91
C ARG A 115 27.69 -2.63 -29.70
N GLU A 116 26.94 -2.49 -30.78
CA GLU A 116 25.53 -2.09 -30.74
C GLU A 116 24.62 -3.08 -30.00
N GLY A 117 24.87 -4.39 -30.18
CA GLY A 117 24.14 -5.45 -29.49
C GLY A 117 24.40 -5.41 -27.98
N ARG A 118 25.67 -5.27 -27.59
CA ARG A 118 26.07 -5.13 -26.17
C ARG A 118 25.51 -3.88 -25.52
N ASP A 119 25.65 -2.73 -26.16
CA ASP A 119 25.18 -1.44 -25.62
C ASP A 119 23.66 -1.45 -25.39
N ARG A 120 22.91 -2.08 -26.31
CA ARG A 120 21.46 -2.28 -26.17
C ARG A 120 21.13 -3.14 -24.97
N MET A 121 21.75 -4.32 -24.86
CA MET A 121 21.54 -5.24 -23.73
C MET A 121 21.85 -4.57 -22.40
N PHE A 122 23.01 -3.90 -22.28
CA PHE A 122 23.43 -3.21 -21.06
C PHE A 122 22.50 -2.07 -20.68
N SER A 123 22.03 -1.29 -21.65
CA SER A 123 21.08 -0.20 -21.39
C SER A 123 19.77 -0.72 -20.80
N HIS A 124 19.30 -1.89 -21.25
CA HIS A 124 18.06 -2.49 -20.76
C HIS A 124 18.23 -3.11 -19.38
N LEU A 125 19.31 -3.87 -19.16
CA LEU A 125 19.61 -4.45 -17.84
C LEU A 125 19.75 -3.36 -16.80
N LEU A 126 20.49 -2.30 -17.11
CA LEU A 126 20.62 -1.16 -16.21
C LEU A 126 19.27 -0.48 -15.93
N ARG A 127 18.40 -0.38 -16.93
CA ARG A 127 17.04 0.16 -16.77
C ARG A 127 16.21 -0.74 -15.84
N LEU A 128 16.18 -2.05 -16.08
CA LEU A 128 15.48 -3.02 -15.23
C LEU A 128 15.97 -2.97 -13.78
N CYS A 129 17.29 -3.00 -13.59
CA CYS A 129 17.93 -2.87 -12.28
C CYS A 129 17.55 -1.55 -11.58
N ARG A 130 17.53 -0.44 -12.34
CA ARG A 130 17.10 0.86 -11.83
C ARG A 130 15.64 0.82 -11.40
N GLU A 131 14.73 0.38 -12.26
CA GLU A 131 13.30 0.33 -11.95
C GLU A 131 13.00 -0.57 -10.75
N TRP A 132 13.68 -1.71 -10.63
CA TRP A 132 13.55 -2.60 -9.48
C TRP A 132 14.07 -1.93 -8.21
N ALA A 133 15.27 -1.34 -8.25
CA ALA A 133 15.89 -0.65 -7.12
C ALA A 133 15.09 0.57 -6.64
N THR A 134 14.43 1.29 -7.54
CA THR A 134 13.63 2.49 -7.20
C THR A 134 12.22 2.14 -6.77
N SER A 135 11.57 1.18 -7.45
CA SER A 135 10.16 0.87 -7.20
C SER A 135 9.98 -0.11 -6.05
N ILE A 136 10.97 -0.98 -5.81
CA ILE A 136 10.88 -2.02 -4.77
C ILE A 136 12.21 -2.15 -4.00
N PRO A 137 12.64 -1.09 -3.29
CA PRO A 137 13.93 -1.03 -2.60
C PRO A 137 14.07 -2.04 -1.47
N HIS A 138 12.96 -2.51 -0.88
CA HIS A 138 12.93 -3.46 0.24
C HIS A 138 13.58 -4.81 -0.07
N ASP A 139 13.54 -5.27 -1.32
CA ASP A 139 14.21 -6.52 -1.74
C ASP A 139 15.72 -6.47 -1.51
N PHE A 140 16.32 -5.28 -1.64
CA PHE A 140 17.75 -5.07 -1.54
C PHE A 140 18.22 -4.84 -0.10
N ARG A 141 17.35 -5.02 0.89
CA ARG A 141 17.76 -5.14 2.29
C ARG A 141 18.56 -6.43 2.51
N ASN A 142 18.28 -7.46 1.71
CA ASN A 142 19.04 -8.69 1.71
C ASN A 142 20.41 -8.49 1.02
N GLU A 143 21.48 -8.90 1.69
CA GLU A 143 22.84 -8.82 1.15
C GLU A 143 23.05 -9.71 -0.07
N HIS A 144 22.47 -10.91 -0.09
CA HIS A 144 22.56 -11.83 -1.23
C HIS A 144 21.97 -11.20 -2.49
N MET A 145 20.79 -10.61 -2.38
CA MET A 145 20.15 -9.86 -3.48
C MET A 145 21.06 -8.74 -4.02
N ARG A 146 21.69 -7.95 -3.14
CA ARG A 146 22.63 -6.90 -3.55
C ARG A 146 23.86 -7.46 -4.27
N THR A 147 24.38 -8.59 -3.81
CA THR A 147 25.49 -9.29 -4.47
C THR A 147 25.10 -9.73 -5.89
N ARG A 148 23.93 -10.36 -6.07
CA ARG A 148 23.43 -10.75 -7.40
C ARG A 148 23.19 -9.56 -8.33
N LEU A 149 22.65 -8.46 -7.80
CA LEU A 149 22.54 -7.21 -8.56
C LEU A 149 23.91 -6.72 -9.04
N ASN A 150 24.93 -6.76 -8.18
CA ASN A 150 26.28 -6.32 -8.55
C ASN A 150 26.93 -7.26 -9.57
N GLU A 151 26.68 -8.56 -9.53
CA GLU A 151 27.08 -9.50 -10.58
C GLU A 151 26.47 -9.11 -11.94
N LEU A 152 25.16 -8.83 -11.97
CA LEU A 152 24.45 -8.39 -13.18
C LEU A 152 24.98 -7.06 -13.73
N LEU A 153 25.20 -6.08 -12.86
CA LEU A 153 25.76 -4.78 -13.25
C LEU A 153 27.24 -4.87 -13.65
N GLY A 154 27.95 -5.87 -13.12
CA GLY A 154 29.31 -6.23 -13.52
C GLY A 154 29.40 -6.63 -14.99
N LEU A 155 28.38 -7.31 -15.52
CA LEU A 155 28.29 -7.64 -16.95
C LEU A 155 28.22 -6.37 -17.82
N CYS A 156 27.61 -5.29 -17.31
CA CYS A 156 27.33 -4.07 -18.07
C CYS A 156 28.46 -3.03 -18.03
N SER A 157 29.43 -3.16 -17.12
CA SER A 157 30.40 -2.10 -16.79
C SER A 157 31.66 -2.16 -17.65
N VAL A 158 31.50 -2.26 -18.97
CA VAL A 158 32.62 -2.41 -19.91
C VAL A 158 33.28 -1.06 -20.22
N ASP A 159 32.51 0.00 -20.42
CA ASP A 159 33.01 1.34 -20.75
C ASP A 159 32.85 2.37 -19.62
N ARG A 160 33.44 3.56 -19.80
CA ARG A 160 33.40 4.63 -18.80
C ARG A 160 31.98 5.15 -18.53
N MET A 161 31.12 5.19 -19.55
CA MET A 161 29.77 5.73 -19.43
C MET A 161 28.89 4.79 -18.59
N TYR A 162 28.87 3.50 -18.90
CA TYR A 162 28.09 2.51 -18.17
C TYR A 162 28.64 2.32 -16.75
N LYS A 163 29.96 2.35 -16.55
CA LYS A 163 30.56 2.36 -15.20
C LYS A 163 30.02 3.50 -14.34
N GLN A 164 29.96 4.72 -14.88
CA GLN A 164 29.40 5.86 -14.16
C GLN A 164 27.93 5.65 -13.80
N LYS A 165 27.10 5.22 -14.76
CA LYS A 165 25.67 4.97 -14.52
C LYS A 165 25.43 3.85 -13.49
N VAL A 166 26.25 2.81 -13.51
CA VAL A 166 26.22 1.72 -12.51
C VAL A 166 26.55 2.26 -11.13
N THR A 167 27.60 3.06 -11.00
CA THR A 167 27.96 3.69 -9.72
C THR A 167 26.86 4.62 -9.20
N GLU A 168 26.23 5.41 -10.07
CA GLU A 168 25.09 6.26 -9.71
C GLU A 168 23.90 5.43 -9.18
N LEU A 169 23.58 4.32 -9.84
CA LEU A 169 22.54 3.40 -9.39
C LEU A 169 22.89 2.78 -8.03
N GLN A 170 24.11 2.29 -7.85
CA GLN A 170 24.59 1.71 -6.59
C GLN A 170 24.52 2.71 -5.43
N ASN A 171 24.90 3.97 -5.68
CA ASN A 171 24.81 5.05 -4.69
C ASN A 171 23.36 5.37 -4.32
N THR A 172 22.48 5.43 -5.33
CA THR A 172 21.04 5.64 -5.13
C THR A 172 20.44 4.53 -4.29
N LEU A 173 20.69 3.27 -4.64
CA LEU A 173 20.21 2.10 -3.92
C LEU A 173 20.73 2.09 -2.47
N ARG A 174 22.02 2.35 -2.28
CA ARG A 174 22.62 2.44 -0.94
C ARG A 174 21.94 3.50 -0.09
N SER A 175 21.62 4.66 -0.67
CA SER A 175 20.92 5.74 0.04
C SER A 175 19.50 5.31 0.45
N GLN A 176 18.76 4.65 -0.45
CA GLN A 176 17.42 4.13 -0.15
C GLN A 176 17.43 3.07 0.96
N VAL A 177 18.32 2.07 0.87
CA VAL A 177 18.45 1.02 1.91
C VAL A 177 18.85 1.64 3.25
N ASN A 178 19.80 2.58 3.25
CA ASN A 178 20.18 3.30 4.47
C ASN A 178 19.02 4.10 5.09
N LYS A 179 18.15 4.70 4.25
CA LYS A 179 16.94 5.40 4.71
C LYS A 179 15.98 4.42 5.41
N LEU A 180 15.73 3.25 4.81
CA LEU A 180 14.89 2.20 5.41
C LEU A 180 15.46 1.73 6.76
N ASP A 181 16.76 1.44 6.82
CA ASP A 181 17.40 0.97 8.05
C ASP A 181 17.41 2.02 9.16
N ARG A 182 17.62 3.30 8.82
CA ARG A 182 17.53 4.41 9.79
C ARG A 182 16.12 4.53 10.34
N TYR A 183 15.11 4.44 9.48
CA TYR A 183 13.71 4.51 9.89
C TYR A 183 13.35 3.35 10.82
N GLU A 184 13.74 2.11 10.50
CA GLU A 184 13.48 0.96 11.38
C GLU A 184 14.15 1.12 12.75
N LYS A 185 15.39 1.63 12.80
CA LYS A 185 16.07 1.92 14.06
C LYS A 185 15.34 3.01 14.86
N ALA A 186 14.87 4.06 14.20
CA ALA A 186 14.11 5.13 14.84
C ALA A 186 12.79 4.61 15.42
N VAL A 187 12.04 3.80 14.66
CA VAL A 187 10.81 3.15 15.12
C VAL A 187 11.07 2.27 16.34
N LYS A 188 12.09 1.43 16.32
CA LYS A 188 12.47 0.59 17.47
C LYS A 188 12.81 1.43 18.71
N SER A 189 13.51 2.54 18.53
CA SER A 189 13.82 3.48 19.61
C SER A 189 12.57 4.13 20.19
N LEU A 190 11.63 4.58 19.34
CA LEU A 190 10.36 5.16 19.77
C LEU A 190 9.49 4.15 20.52
N GLN A 191 9.43 2.90 20.05
CA GLN A 191 8.71 1.82 20.71
C GLN A 191 9.31 1.50 22.09
N LYS A 192 10.65 1.44 22.18
CA LYS A 192 11.35 1.25 23.46
C LYS A 192 11.03 2.38 24.44
N SER A 193 11.17 3.64 24.01
CA SER A 193 10.86 4.81 24.85
C SER A 193 9.40 4.82 25.32
N LEU A 194 8.47 4.43 24.45
CA LEU A 194 7.07 4.30 24.83
C LEU A 194 6.86 3.23 25.90
N ALA A 195 7.45 2.04 25.73
CA ALA A 195 7.32 0.95 26.70
C ALA A 195 7.85 1.36 28.08
N GLU A 196 8.98 2.09 28.11
CA GLU A 196 9.55 2.66 29.33
C GLU A 196 8.64 3.74 29.96
N ASN A 197 7.98 4.57 29.15
CA ASN A 197 7.08 5.62 29.63
C ASN A 197 5.76 5.07 30.20
N VAL A 198 5.25 3.94 29.69
CA VAL A 198 4.04 3.27 30.23
C VAL A 198 4.27 2.74 31.65
N GLN A 199 5.50 2.40 32.01
CA GLN A 199 5.86 1.92 33.35
C GLN A 199 5.98 3.05 34.38
N ARG A 200 6.05 4.31 33.96
CA ARG A 200 6.14 5.45 34.88
C ARG A 200 4.77 5.83 35.42
N PRO A 201 4.63 6.17 36.71
CA PRO A 201 3.38 6.71 37.24
C PRO A 201 2.99 7.96 36.43
N VAL A 202 1.75 8.00 35.92
CA VAL A 202 1.24 9.13 35.15
C VAL A 202 1.24 10.38 36.05
N GLN A 203 2.24 11.25 35.90
CA GLN A 203 2.19 12.59 36.45
C GLN A 203 1.22 13.43 35.61
N SER A 204 -0.08 13.22 35.87
CA SER A 204 -1.21 13.80 35.14
C SER A 204 -1.19 15.34 35.11
N ASP A 205 -0.44 15.97 36.01
CA ASP A 205 -0.42 17.42 36.21
C ASP A 205 0.54 18.16 35.25
N LEU A 206 1.44 17.45 34.57
CA LEU A 206 2.42 18.04 33.65
C LEU A 206 2.03 17.95 32.16
N LEU A 207 1.00 17.19 31.82
CA LEU A 207 0.59 16.98 30.43
C LEU A 207 -0.30 18.13 29.95
N VAL A 208 0.31 19.04 29.19
CA VAL A 208 -0.37 20.12 28.45
C VAL A 208 -1.19 19.54 27.30
N GLY A 209 -2.35 20.13 27.02
CA GLY A 209 -3.23 19.66 25.96
C GLY A 209 -2.83 20.09 24.57
N LEU A 210 -3.20 19.30 23.56
CA LEU A 210 -2.86 19.59 22.17
C LEU A 210 -3.30 20.99 21.78
N ILE A 211 -4.55 21.37 22.09
CA ILE A 211 -5.08 22.71 21.81
C ILE A 211 -4.26 23.84 22.46
N SER A 212 -3.67 23.58 23.64
CA SER A 212 -2.78 24.56 24.30
C SER A 212 -1.37 24.57 23.74
N VAL A 213 -0.88 23.45 23.20
CA VAL A 213 0.43 23.37 22.53
C VAL A 213 0.35 24.00 21.13
N CYS A 214 -0.73 23.75 20.39
CA CYS A 214 -0.95 24.21 19.04
C CYS A 214 -2.43 24.60 18.84
N PRO A 215 -2.80 25.87 19.05
CA PRO A 215 -4.18 26.31 18.91
C PRO A 215 -4.72 26.28 17.48
N ASP A 216 -3.85 26.28 16.47
CA ASP A 216 -4.24 26.24 15.06
C ASP A 216 -4.47 24.78 14.59
N PRO A 217 -5.71 24.38 14.25
CA PRO A 217 -6.01 23.03 13.79
C PRO A 217 -5.35 22.68 12.46
N LYS A 218 -5.11 23.67 11.60
CA LYS A 218 -4.47 23.46 10.29
C LYS A 218 -3.01 23.04 10.44
N VAL A 219 -2.29 23.65 11.37
CA VAL A 219 -0.90 23.28 11.67
C VAL A 219 -0.85 21.84 12.18
N VAL A 220 -1.77 21.43 13.06
CA VAL A 220 -1.85 20.03 13.51
C VAL A 220 -2.12 19.09 12.35
N ALA A 221 -3.09 19.40 11.49
CA ALA A 221 -3.40 18.58 10.33
C ALA A 221 -2.19 18.45 9.36
N GLN A 222 -1.42 19.51 9.17
CA GLN A 222 -0.18 19.47 8.39
C GLN A 222 0.87 18.56 9.04
N GLN A 223 1.10 18.66 10.35
CA GLN A 223 2.05 17.79 11.05
C GLN A 223 1.62 16.32 11.03
N LEU A 224 0.32 16.04 11.26
CA LEU A 224 -0.23 14.69 11.10
C LEU A 224 0.00 14.17 9.68
N THR A 225 -0.20 15.02 8.66
CA THR A 225 0.04 14.65 7.26
C THR A 225 1.50 14.33 6.99
N HIS A 226 2.46 15.13 7.50
CA HIS A 226 3.89 14.82 7.36
C HIS A 226 4.27 13.48 7.98
N ILE A 227 3.74 13.24 9.18
CA ILE A 227 3.94 11.99 9.90
C ILE A 227 3.35 10.80 9.12
N GLU A 228 2.13 10.94 8.60
CA GLU A 228 1.46 9.90 7.80
C GLU A 228 2.25 9.61 6.51
N MET A 229 2.71 10.65 5.79
CA MET A 229 3.51 10.47 4.57
C MET A 229 4.83 9.74 4.85
N GLU A 230 5.53 10.10 5.94
CA GLU A 230 6.75 9.41 6.33
C GLU A 230 6.48 7.92 6.57
N ARG A 231 5.48 7.59 7.40
CA ARG A 231 5.17 6.20 7.76
C ARG A 231 4.64 5.40 6.58
N PHE A 232 3.74 5.98 5.79
CA PHE A 232 3.17 5.33 4.62
C PHE A 232 4.24 5.06 3.55
N SER A 233 5.22 5.95 3.38
CA SER A 233 6.34 5.76 2.43
C SER A 233 7.25 4.58 2.76
N MET A 234 7.17 4.05 3.98
CA MET A 234 7.98 2.92 4.44
C MET A 234 7.28 1.57 4.23
N VAL A 235 5.97 1.60 3.96
CA VAL A 235 5.20 0.40 3.61
C VAL A 235 5.62 -0.06 2.21
N GLY A 236 6.38 -1.16 2.17
CA GLY A 236 6.86 -1.76 0.94
C GLY A 236 5.77 -2.57 0.24
N VAL A 237 5.83 -2.60 -1.10
CA VAL A 237 4.89 -3.40 -1.92
C VAL A 237 5.12 -4.90 -1.70
N ASP A 238 6.35 -5.29 -1.37
CA ASP A 238 6.72 -6.63 -0.91
C ASP A 238 5.95 -7.04 0.35
N GLU A 239 5.91 -6.16 1.36
CA GLU A 239 5.19 -6.41 2.61
C GLU A 239 3.68 -6.52 2.34
N ILE A 240 3.14 -5.67 1.47
CA ILE A 240 1.73 -5.75 1.05
C ILE A 240 1.47 -7.10 0.39
N LEU A 241 2.25 -7.50 -0.62
CA LEU A 241 2.05 -8.78 -1.30
C LEU A 241 2.08 -9.98 -0.34
N VAL A 242 3.04 -10.01 0.58
CA VAL A 242 3.13 -11.07 1.59
C VAL A 242 1.89 -11.04 2.50
N ALA A 243 1.44 -9.86 2.91
CA ALA A 243 0.22 -9.72 3.71
C ALA A 243 -1.03 -10.19 2.93
N LEU A 244 -1.14 -9.89 1.63
CA LEU A 244 -2.24 -10.34 0.78
C LEU A 244 -2.22 -11.84 0.53
N ALA A 245 -1.02 -12.45 0.45
CA ALA A 245 -0.84 -13.90 0.28
C ALA A 245 -1.38 -14.70 1.47
N ASN A 246 -1.46 -14.10 2.66
CA ASN A 246 -2.13 -14.71 3.79
C ASN A 246 -3.64 -14.78 3.53
N ASN A 247 -4.26 -15.93 3.74
CA ASN A 247 -5.68 -16.17 3.43
C ASN A 247 -6.65 -15.53 4.45
N ASP A 248 -6.16 -14.76 5.42
CA ASP A 248 -6.97 -14.19 6.49
C ASP A 248 -6.92 -12.67 6.49
N LEU A 249 -8.03 -12.04 6.11
CA LEU A 249 -8.22 -10.60 6.13
C LEU A 249 -8.11 -10.01 7.55
N ALA A 250 -8.40 -10.78 8.60
CA ALA A 250 -8.29 -10.30 9.98
C ALA A 250 -6.83 -10.21 10.46
N GLU A 251 -5.92 -10.93 9.81
CA GLU A 251 -4.49 -10.98 10.09
C GLU A 251 -3.69 -10.03 9.18
N LEU A 252 -4.37 -9.26 8.35
CA LEU A 252 -3.75 -8.29 7.45
C LEU A 252 -2.94 -7.26 8.25
N GLY A 253 -1.62 -7.28 8.08
CA GLY A 253 -0.71 -6.43 8.85
C GLY A 253 -0.40 -6.92 10.26
N ARG A 254 -0.74 -8.17 10.64
CA ARG A 254 -0.23 -8.81 11.86
C ARG A 254 0.91 -9.75 11.52
N ASN A 255 2.07 -9.52 12.13
CA ASN A 255 3.16 -10.49 12.09
C ASN A 255 3.08 -11.37 13.34
N LYS A 256 2.70 -12.64 13.20
CA LYS A 256 2.59 -13.57 14.34
C LYS A 256 3.97 -13.99 14.88
N ASN A 257 5.00 -14.01 14.03
CA ASN A 257 6.30 -14.66 14.33
C ASN A 257 7.53 -13.82 13.97
N GLY A 258 7.48 -12.49 14.12
CA GLY A 258 8.64 -11.63 13.83
C GLY A 258 8.50 -10.20 14.33
N PRO A 259 9.53 -9.35 14.14
CA PRO A 259 9.44 -7.93 14.44
C PRO A 259 8.25 -7.28 13.71
N MET A 260 7.68 -6.26 14.32
CA MET A 260 6.54 -5.51 13.78
C MET A 260 6.87 -4.97 12.39
N GLY A 261 6.15 -5.43 11.36
CA GLY A 261 6.28 -4.93 9.99
C GLY A 261 5.76 -3.49 9.83
N SER A 262 6.11 -2.82 8.73
CA SER A 262 5.72 -1.43 8.46
C SER A 262 4.20 -1.27 8.35
N ILE A 263 3.49 -2.26 7.80
CA ILE A 263 2.01 -2.29 7.75
C ILE A 263 1.45 -2.30 9.17
N SER A 264 1.96 -3.20 10.02
CA SER A 264 1.53 -3.34 11.42
C SER A 264 1.76 -2.05 12.19
N PHE A 265 2.93 -1.44 12.01
CA PHE A 265 3.28 -0.17 12.62
C PHE A 265 2.35 0.98 12.17
N TYR A 266 1.98 1.01 10.89
CA TYR A 266 1.09 2.03 10.36
C TYR A 266 -0.37 1.86 10.86
N ILE A 267 -0.83 0.62 11.02
CA ILE A 267 -2.12 0.32 11.67
C ILE A 267 -2.08 0.71 13.16
N ASP A 268 -1.00 0.40 13.87
CA ASP A 268 -0.83 0.81 15.28
C ASP A 268 -0.86 2.34 15.42
N TRP A 269 -0.25 3.07 14.49
CA TRP A 269 -0.35 4.52 14.44
C TRP A 269 -1.79 5.02 14.33
N PHE A 270 -2.60 4.46 13.42
CA PHE A 270 -4.02 4.81 13.29
C PHE A 270 -4.77 4.61 14.62
N ASN A 271 -4.54 3.47 15.29
CA ASN A 271 -5.17 3.15 16.57
C ASN A 271 -4.73 4.09 17.70
N ARG A 272 -3.45 4.46 17.71
CA ARG A 272 -2.90 5.44 18.64
C ARG A 272 -3.49 6.81 18.44
N LEU A 273 -3.60 7.28 17.19
CA LEU A 273 -4.19 8.58 16.89
C LEU A 273 -5.67 8.63 17.32
N SER A 274 -6.41 7.54 17.07
CA SER A 274 -7.80 7.40 17.54
C SER A 274 -7.91 7.43 19.07
N SER A 275 -7.03 6.70 19.76
CA SER A 275 -6.96 6.67 21.22
C SER A 275 -6.49 8.01 21.81
N PHE A 276 -5.60 8.70 21.12
CA PHE A 276 -5.10 10.02 21.48
C PHE A 276 -6.20 11.07 21.41
N ALA A 277 -7.00 11.10 20.33
CA ALA A 277 -8.15 11.99 20.21
C ALA A 277 -9.13 11.80 21.39
N ALA A 278 -9.46 10.54 21.74
CA ALA A 278 -10.29 10.26 22.91
C ALA A 278 -9.64 10.68 24.24
N THR A 279 -8.32 10.50 24.37
CA THR A 279 -7.56 10.90 25.55
C THR A 279 -7.55 12.42 25.73
N GLU A 280 -7.41 13.19 24.66
CA GLU A 280 -7.47 14.66 24.70
C GLU A 280 -8.79 15.16 25.27
N VAL A 281 -9.91 14.54 24.87
CA VAL A 281 -11.25 14.85 25.40
C VAL A 281 -11.36 14.48 26.88
N LEU A 282 -10.94 13.27 27.26
CA LEU A 282 -11.09 12.77 28.63
C LEU A 282 -10.14 13.43 29.64
N ARG A 283 -8.98 13.94 29.20
CA ARG A 283 -8.01 14.59 30.09
C ARG A 283 -8.60 15.82 30.78
N GLN A 284 -9.44 16.59 30.08
CA GLN A 284 -10.04 17.80 30.65
C GLN A 284 -11.03 17.53 31.79
N LEU A 285 -11.57 16.31 31.89
CA LEU A 285 -12.48 15.92 32.97
C LEU A 285 -11.79 15.85 34.35
N ARG A 286 -10.46 15.70 34.40
CA ARG A 286 -9.70 15.49 35.65
C ARG A 286 -9.29 16.79 36.36
N LYS A 287 -9.35 17.95 35.69
CA LYS A 287 -8.91 19.22 36.28
C LYS A 287 -9.98 19.81 37.21
N LYS A 288 -9.59 20.21 38.43
CA LYS A 288 -10.47 20.79 39.48
C LYS A 288 -11.29 21.99 38.98
N HIS A 289 -10.74 22.78 38.04
CA HIS A 289 -11.47 23.74 37.25
C HIS A 289 -11.86 23.05 35.94
N ARG A 290 -13.15 22.73 35.79
CA ARG A 290 -13.70 22.09 34.58
C ARG A 290 -13.58 23.09 33.43
N VAL A 291 -12.45 23.09 32.74
CA VAL A 291 -12.40 23.62 31.37
C VAL A 291 -13.50 22.88 30.61
N GLU A 292 -14.36 23.61 29.92
CA GLU A 292 -15.41 22.98 29.13
C GLU A 292 -14.76 21.98 28.16
N VAL A 293 -15.32 20.77 28.07
CA VAL A 293 -14.79 19.71 27.21
C VAL A 293 -15.24 19.91 25.76
N SER A 294 -16.33 20.64 25.54
CA SER A 294 -16.89 20.92 24.21
C SER A 294 -15.90 21.58 23.24
N PRO A 295 -15.13 22.63 23.62
CA PRO A 295 -14.16 23.24 22.71
C PRO A 295 -13.04 22.28 22.27
N VAL A 296 -12.72 21.25 23.07
CA VAL A 296 -11.74 20.23 22.67
C VAL A 296 -12.31 19.31 21.60
N ILE A 297 -13.59 18.93 21.71
CA ILE A 297 -14.26 18.13 20.68
C ILE A 297 -14.37 18.93 19.38
N GLU A 298 -14.80 20.19 19.46
CA GLU A 298 -14.90 21.09 18.30
C GLU A 298 -13.54 21.32 17.63
N TYR A 299 -12.50 21.54 18.42
CA TYR A 299 -11.13 21.64 17.91
C TYR A 299 -10.68 20.37 17.19
N LEU A 300 -10.95 19.18 17.72
CA LEU A 300 -10.62 17.91 17.04
C LEU A 300 -11.43 17.72 15.75
N ILE A 301 -12.69 18.17 15.71
CA ILE A 301 -13.51 18.19 14.49
C ILE A 301 -12.89 19.12 13.45
N ASP A 302 -12.39 20.28 13.85
CA ASP A 302 -11.71 21.21 12.95
C ASP A 302 -10.39 20.61 12.43
N VAL A 303 -9.58 19.95 13.28
CA VAL A 303 -8.39 19.21 12.81
C VAL A 303 -8.76 18.13 11.79
N ALA A 304 -9.83 17.37 12.03
CA ALA A 304 -10.30 16.34 11.11
C ALA A 304 -10.76 16.94 9.76
N LYS A 305 -11.46 18.07 9.79
CA LYS A 305 -11.85 18.82 8.58
C LYS A 305 -10.62 19.26 7.78
N GLU A 306 -9.62 19.85 8.43
CA GLU A 306 -8.36 20.25 7.79
C GLU A 306 -7.62 19.04 7.19
N CYS A 307 -7.65 17.87 7.85
CA CYS A 307 -7.12 16.63 7.27
C CYS A 307 -7.84 16.24 5.97
N CYS A 308 -9.17 16.38 5.93
CA CYS A 308 -9.96 16.13 4.71
C CYS A 308 -9.58 17.08 3.57
N GLU A 309 -9.41 18.38 3.87
CA GLU A 309 -9.04 19.40 2.88
C GLU A 309 -7.67 19.12 2.25
N ILE A 310 -6.68 18.76 3.08
CA ILE A 310 -5.33 18.37 2.65
C ILE A 310 -5.34 17.07 1.82
N GLY A 311 -6.30 16.18 2.04
CA GLY A 311 -6.35 14.85 1.43
C GLY A 311 -5.78 13.73 2.31
N ASN A 312 -5.66 13.98 3.62
CA ASN A 312 -5.25 13.00 4.62
C ASN A 312 -6.47 12.28 5.23
N PHE A 313 -6.97 11.28 4.52
CA PHE A 313 -8.16 10.54 4.93
C PHE A 313 -7.90 9.55 6.06
N ASN A 314 -6.65 9.09 6.22
CA ASN A 314 -6.29 8.16 7.30
C ASN A 314 -6.40 8.82 8.68
N SER A 315 -5.81 10.02 8.85
CA SER A 315 -5.91 10.78 10.10
C SER A 315 -7.33 11.30 10.35
N LEU A 316 -8.04 11.75 9.31
CA LEU A 316 -9.46 12.10 9.39
C LEU A 316 -10.27 10.95 10.00
N MET A 317 -10.15 9.75 9.42
CA MET A 317 -10.87 8.57 9.90
C MET A 317 -10.47 8.22 11.34
N ALA A 318 -9.18 8.32 11.69
CA ALA A 318 -8.71 8.04 13.05
C ALA A 318 -9.32 8.98 14.09
N ILE A 319 -9.38 10.29 13.81
CA ILE A 319 -9.95 11.28 14.73
C ILE A 319 -11.46 11.04 14.90
N VAL A 320 -12.19 10.84 13.80
CA VAL A 320 -13.64 10.56 13.84
C VAL A 320 -13.94 9.25 14.57
N ALA A 321 -13.12 8.20 14.34
CA ALA A 321 -13.22 6.94 15.07
C ALA A 321 -12.99 7.13 16.58
N GLY A 322 -11.98 7.93 16.96
CA GLY A 322 -11.70 8.29 18.36
C GLY A 322 -12.88 8.99 19.05
N LEU A 323 -13.52 9.96 18.36
CA LEU A 323 -14.71 10.65 18.87
C LEU A 323 -15.95 9.74 18.95
N SER A 324 -15.98 8.69 18.14
CA SER A 324 -17.06 7.70 18.10
C SER A 324 -16.92 6.59 19.16
N LEU A 325 -15.82 6.57 19.91
CA LEU A 325 -15.62 5.58 20.97
C LEU A 325 -16.70 5.69 22.07
N PRO A 326 -17.16 4.57 22.65
CA PRO A 326 -18.19 4.56 23.71
C PRO A 326 -17.85 5.45 24.91
N ALA A 327 -16.55 5.56 25.23
CA ALA A 327 -16.07 6.41 26.31
C ALA A 327 -16.38 7.90 26.09
N ILE A 328 -16.48 8.33 24.83
CA ILE A 328 -16.74 9.70 24.40
C ILE A 328 -18.24 9.91 24.09
N THR A 329 -18.86 9.01 23.32
CA THR A 329 -20.29 9.16 22.90
C THR A 329 -21.29 9.09 24.06
N ARG A 330 -20.86 8.54 25.21
CA ARG A 330 -21.65 8.55 26.46
C ARG A 330 -21.68 9.91 27.18
N LEU A 331 -20.84 10.87 26.83
CA LEU A 331 -20.74 12.19 27.50
C LEU A 331 -21.91 13.12 27.11
N LYS A 332 -23.15 12.74 27.43
CA LYS A 332 -24.38 13.41 26.95
C LYS A 332 -24.43 14.91 27.24
N ARG A 333 -23.99 15.32 28.43
CA ARG A 333 -23.96 16.75 28.82
C ARG A 333 -22.99 17.57 27.99
N THR A 334 -21.84 16.99 27.61
CA THR A 334 -20.86 17.64 26.75
C THR A 334 -21.40 17.75 25.33
N TRP A 335 -21.93 16.65 24.78
CA TRP A 335 -22.50 16.62 23.43
C TRP A 335 -23.73 17.51 23.23
N ALA A 336 -24.39 17.92 24.31
CA ALA A 336 -25.48 18.90 24.24
C ALA A 336 -24.98 20.34 23.96
N ARG A 337 -23.68 20.60 24.18
CA ARG A 337 -23.04 21.91 24.00
C ARG A 337 -22.15 22.00 22.76
N VAL A 338 -21.86 20.87 22.12
CA VAL A 338 -21.01 20.79 20.93
C VAL A 338 -21.83 21.12 19.69
N GLU A 339 -21.30 21.98 18.83
CA GLU A 339 -21.80 22.16 17.46
C GLU A 339 -21.49 20.90 16.62
N LYS A 340 -22.52 20.27 16.02
CA LYS A 340 -22.40 18.93 15.41
C LYS A 340 -22.37 18.91 13.89
N SER A 341 -22.77 20.00 13.21
CA SER A 341 -22.96 19.99 11.76
C SER A 341 -21.69 19.58 11.01
N LYS A 342 -20.52 20.11 11.43
CA LYS A 342 -19.23 19.72 10.84
C LYS A 342 -18.94 18.23 11.02
N LEU A 343 -19.20 17.68 12.22
CA LEU A 343 -18.98 16.26 12.51
C LEU A 343 -19.93 15.38 11.69
N GLU A 344 -21.20 15.75 11.56
CA GLU A 344 -22.19 15.01 10.78
C GLU A 344 -21.80 14.97 9.29
N ILE A 345 -21.28 16.07 8.73
CA ILE A 345 -20.74 16.10 7.37
C ILE A 345 -19.56 15.12 7.22
N LEU A 346 -18.60 15.15 8.15
CA LEU A 346 -17.45 14.25 8.11
C LEU A 346 -17.87 12.78 8.26
N GLN A 347 -18.83 12.48 9.15
CA GLN A 347 -19.38 11.14 9.33
C GLN A 347 -20.07 10.65 8.06
N HIS A 348 -20.85 11.49 7.39
CA HIS A 348 -21.46 11.15 6.10
C HIS A 348 -20.41 10.88 5.02
N GLN A 349 -19.34 11.67 4.97
CA GLN A 349 -18.22 11.44 4.05
C GLN A 349 -17.48 10.13 4.33
N LEU A 350 -17.50 9.63 5.56
CA LEU A 350 -16.83 8.39 5.99
C LEU A 350 -17.78 7.20 6.13
N ASP A 351 -19.04 7.35 5.70
CA ASP A 351 -20.08 6.37 5.92
C ASP A 351 -19.76 5.04 5.22
N PRO A 352 -19.87 3.88 5.92
CA PRO A 352 -19.52 2.58 5.36
C PRO A 352 -20.56 2.02 4.38
N SER A 353 -21.75 2.61 4.30
CA SER A 353 -22.83 2.14 3.42
C SER A 353 -22.43 2.19 1.95
N GLY A 354 -22.99 1.28 1.17
CA GLY A 354 -22.66 1.15 -0.25
C GLY A 354 -21.17 0.89 -0.52
N ASN A 355 -20.48 0.17 0.39
CA ASN A 355 -19.03 -0.06 0.32
C ASN A 355 -18.22 1.26 0.30
N PHE A 356 -18.51 2.15 1.25
CA PHE A 356 -17.85 3.45 1.39
C PHE A 356 -18.06 4.38 0.19
N LEU A 357 -19.29 4.45 -0.36
CA LEU A 357 -19.59 5.22 -1.57
C LEU A 357 -19.22 6.71 -1.45
N SER A 358 -19.68 7.37 -0.38
CA SER A 358 -19.41 8.79 -0.11
C SER A 358 -17.91 9.07 0.08
N TYR A 359 -17.22 8.18 0.79
CA TYR A 359 -15.78 8.27 0.98
C TYR A 359 -15.03 8.16 -0.35
N ARG A 360 -15.39 7.19 -1.20
CA ARG A 360 -14.76 7.01 -2.51
C ARG A 360 -14.98 8.21 -3.42
N ALA A 361 -16.16 8.83 -3.40
CA ALA A 361 -16.43 10.06 -4.12
C ALA A 361 -15.55 11.23 -3.63
N THR A 362 -15.42 11.38 -2.31
CA THR A 362 -14.59 12.41 -1.68
C THR A 362 -13.11 12.23 -1.99
N MET A 363 -12.60 10.99 -1.90
CA MET A 363 -11.25 10.62 -2.30
C MET A 363 -10.98 10.92 -3.78
N LYS A 364 -11.92 10.59 -4.67
CA LYS A 364 -11.80 10.86 -6.11
C LYS A 364 -11.71 12.36 -6.40
N ALA A 365 -12.49 13.18 -5.69
CA ALA A 365 -12.39 14.63 -5.79
C ALA A 365 -11.02 15.15 -5.31
N ALA A 366 -10.48 14.60 -4.23
CA ALA A 366 -9.13 14.94 -3.75
C ALA A 366 -8.03 14.52 -4.74
N GLN A 367 -8.15 13.34 -5.36
CA GLN A 367 -7.25 12.89 -6.43
C GLN A 367 -7.26 13.86 -7.62
N TRP A 368 -8.44 14.28 -8.06
CA TRP A 368 -8.57 15.23 -9.17
C TRP A 368 -7.94 16.60 -8.86
N ARG A 369 -8.10 17.09 -7.62
CA ARG A 369 -7.41 18.29 -7.13
C ARG A 369 -5.89 18.11 -7.15
N ALA A 370 -5.40 16.97 -6.66
CA ALA A 370 -3.97 16.66 -6.64
C ALA A 370 -3.38 16.57 -8.06
N GLU A 371 -4.08 15.96 -9.01
CA GLU A 371 -3.65 15.87 -10.42
C GLU A 371 -3.56 17.25 -11.09
N SER A 372 -4.54 18.12 -10.79
CA SER A 372 -4.64 19.48 -11.32
C SER A 372 -3.68 20.47 -10.64
N ALA A 373 -3.13 20.11 -9.48
CA ALA A 373 -2.19 20.93 -8.74
C ALA A 373 -0.73 20.77 -9.23
N GLY A 374 0.08 21.81 -9.00
CA GLY A 374 1.54 21.75 -9.21
C GLY A 374 2.20 20.66 -8.37
N SER A 375 3.44 20.27 -8.72
CA SER A 375 4.16 19.12 -8.15
C SER A 375 4.23 19.11 -6.61
N ASN A 376 4.17 20.27 -5.96
CA ASN A 376 4.36 20.42 -4.51
C ASN A 376 3.09 20.28 -3.67
N GLN A 377 1.92 19.96 -4.26
CA GLN A 377 0.63 19.86 -3.53
C GLN A 377 -0.16 18.58 -3.82
N ARG A 378 0.50 17.52 -4.31
CA ARG A 378 -0.13 16.24 -4.64
C ARG A 378 -0.20 15.29 -3.44
N ILE A 379 -1.05 15.60 -2.45
CA ILE A 379 -1.19 14.76 -1.25
C ILE A 379 -2.55 14.06 -1.27
N VAL A 380 -2.51 12.72 -1.31
CA VAL A 380 -3.68 11.87 -1.07
C VAL A 380 -3.22 10.68 -0.23
N ILE A 381 -3.59 10.66 1.04
CA ILE A 381 -3.33 9.55 1.96
C ILE A 381 -4.67 8.84 2.17
N PRO A 382 -4.85 7.64 1.59
CA PRO A 382 -6.11 6.92 1.69
C PRO A 382 -6.32 6.38 3.11
N PHE A 383 -7.58 6.10 3.46
CA PHE A 383 -7.89 5.24 4.60
C PHE A 383 -7.30 3.85 4.35
N PHE A 384 -6.19 3.56 5.04
CA PHE A 384 -5.27 2.50 4.67
C PHE A 384 -5.89 1.10 4.80
N VAL A 385 -6.70 0.87 5.83
CA VAL A 385 -7.37 -0.42 6.04
C VAL A 385 -8.33 -0.76 4.90
N LEU A 386 -9.06 0.23 4.39
CA LEU A 386 -9.95 0.03 3.25
C LEU A 386 -9.17 -0.22 1.95
N LEU A 387 -8.05 0.49 1.75
CA LEU A 387 -7.14 0.21 0.63
C LEU A 387 -6.65 -1.24 0.68
N LEU A 388 -6.16 -1.70 1.83
CA LEU A 388 -5.68 -3.07 1.98
C LEU A 388 -6.81 -4.10 1.77
N LYS A 389 -8.02 -3.82 2.24
CA LYS A 389 -9.19 -4.66 1.98
C LYS A 389 -9.51 -4.76 0.49
N ASP A 390 -9.47 -3.64 -0.23
CA ASP A 390 -9.70 -3.62 -1.67
C ASP A 390 -8.61 -4.43 -2.41
N LEU A 391 -7.34 -4.26 -2.02
CA LEU A 391 -6.23 -5.03 -2.58
C LEU A 391 -6.35 -6.53 -2.30
N PHE A 392 -6.77 -6.92 -1.10
CA PHE A 392 -7.03 -8.32 -0.74
C PHE A 392 -8.13 -8.93 -1.61
N LEU A 393 -9.24 -8.22 -1.78
CA LEU A 393 -10.35 -8.68 -2.62
C LEU A 393 -9.93 -8.83 -4.09
N LEU A 394 -9.11 -7.91 -4.60
CA LEU A 394 -8.56 -8.02 -5.96
C LEU A 394 -7.62 -9.21 -6.11
N PHE A 395 -6.76 -9.43 -5.12
CA PHE A 395 -5.74 -10.47 -5.11
C PHE A 395 -6.33 -11.89 -5.00
N HIS A 396 -7.36 -12.07 -4.16
CA HIS A 396 -8.05 -13.36 -3.98
C HIS A 396 -9.21 -13.59 -4.95
N GLY A 397 -9.83 -12.52 -5.46
CA GLY A 397 -10.92 -12.60 -6.44
C GLY A 397 -10.49 -13.08 -7.82
N SER A 398 -9.21 -13.39 -8.00
CA SER A 398 -8.61 -13.59 -9.31
C SER A 398 -7.82 -14.89 -9.41
N VAL A 399 -8.07 -15.67 -10.46
CA VAL A 399 -7.32 -16.91 -10.75
C VAL A 399 -5.92 -16.52 -11.22
N ARG A 400 -4.91 -16.72 -10.37
CA ARG A 400 -3.51 -16.35 -10.66
C ARG A 400 -2.76 -17.41 -11.46
N ASN A 401 -2.96 -18.69 -11.14
CA ASN A 401 -2.38 -19.80 -11.87
C ASN A 401 -3.47 -20.47 -12.72
N LEU A 402 -3.25 -20.50 -14.03
CA LEU A 402 -4.11 -21.19 -14.97
C LEU A 402 -3.81 -22.70 -14.96
N PRO A 403 -4.75 -23.56 -15.38
CA PRO A 403 -4.56 -25.02 -15.38
C PRO A 403 -3.36 -25.50 -16.21
N ASN A 404 -2.90 -24.70 -17.18
CA ASN A 404 -1.74 -24.97 -18.00
C ASN A 404 -0.40 -24.53 -17.34
N GLY A 405 -0.42 -24.10 -16.08
CA GLY A 405 0.77 -23.62 -15.37
C GLY A 405 1.14 -22.17 -15.66
N HIS A 406 0.38 -21.46 -16.50
CA HIS A 406 0.64 -20.04 -16.78
C HIS A 406 0.19 -19.14 -15.63
N LEU A 407 0.94 -18.05 -15.45
CA LEU A 407 0.51 -16.90 -14.68
C LEU A 407 -0.51 -16.08 -15.46
N ASN A 408 -1.64 -15.75 -14.84
CA ASN A 408 -2.68 -14.89 -15.41
C ASN A 408 -2.35 -13.41 -15.20
N PHE A 409 -2.05 -12.71 -16.29
CA PHE A 409 -1.59 -11.33 -16.29
C PHE A 409 -2.73 -10.30 -16.50
N VAL A 410 -3.87 -10.73 -17.03
CA VAL A 410 -5.07 -9.88 -17.29
C VAL A 410 -5.62 -9.26 -16.00
N VAL A 411 -5.50 -10.01 -14.92
CA VAL A 411 -5.96 -9.65 -13.58
C VAL A 411 -5.16 -8.49 -13.01
N SER A 412 -3.84 -8.51 -13.21
CA SER A 412 -2.89 -7.65 -12.50
C SER A 412 -2.67 -6.31 -13.17
N GLY A 413 -3.07 -6.18 -14.45
CA GLY A 413 -2.95 -4.96 -15.22
C GLY A 413 -4.03 -3.90 -14.96
N GLY A 414 -5.01 -4.19 -14.10
CA GLY A 414 -6.12 -3.27 -13.78
C GLY A 414 -6.78 -2.72 -15.04
N LYS A 415 -7.72 -3.45 -15.64
CA LYS A 415 -8.41 -3.02 -16.88
C LYS A 415 -8.73 -1.52 -16.84
N ARG A 416 -7.97 -0.71 -17.59
CA ARG A 416 -8.49 0.56 -18.09
C ARG A 416 -9.64 0.17 -19.00
N ARG A 417 -10.87 0.25 -18.49
CA ARG A 417 -12.04 0.37 -19.35
C ARG A 417 -11.83 1.67 -20.13
N VAL A 418 -11.22 1.57 -21.29
CA VAL A 418 -11.41 2.55 -22.34
C VAL A 418 -12.91 2.53 -22.60
N SER A 419 -13.59 3.62 -22.26
CA SER A 419 -14.97 3.80 -22.69
C SER A 419 -14.94 3.80 -24.21
N GLU A 420 -15.46 2.75 -24.84
CA GLU A 420 -15.95 2.83 -26.20
C GLU A 420 -17.17 3.75 -26.18
N ASN A 421 -16.92 5.06 -26.24
CA ASN A 421 -17.86 6.01 -26.80
C ASN A 421 -17.39 6.25 -28.23
N GLY A 422 -18.08 5.63 -29.18
CA GLY A 422 -17.68 5.65 -30.57
C GLY A 422 -18.72 5.10 -31.54
N LYS A 423 -19.99 5.48 -31.38
CA LYS A 423 -20.95 5.95 -32.42
C LYS A 423 -22.38 5.82 -31.96
#